data_AF-A0A451AV91-F1
#
_entry.id   AF-A0A451AV91-F1
#
_cell.length_a   1.000
_cell.length_b   1.000
_cell.length_c   1.000
_cell.angle_alpha   90.00
_cell.angle_beta   90.00
_cell.angle_gamma   90.00
#
_symmetry.space_group_name_H-M   'P 1'
#
loop_
_entity.id
_entity.type
_entity.pdbx_description
1 polymer ?
#
loop_
_entity_poly.entity_id
_entity_poly.type
_entity_poly.pdbx_seq_one_letter_code
_entity_poly.pdbx_strand_id
1 'polypeptide(L)'
;MNDEFQIRLTGGGIKLDIIRPTDLAEILTSIETIISAEADKKIAVEDGNKPLITLDSINKGSIAFIFKATSLVISIFIGTAQAIEQNNFSGLNKKTIKSLSDISSVTRKYNCSAELSSAEHGILARITPNTNISHPFLIEGGSEIFGKVMRVGGKEPRVMVKLFDGSYIYCDLSGKTAEDLGSLLYKHVTLI
;
A
#
# COMPACT_ATOMS: atom_id res chain seq x y z
N MET A 1 12.82 12.08 19.57
CA MET A 1 12.89 13.27 18.70
C MET A 1 11.97 12.98 17.52
N ASN A 2 11.15 13.95 17.12
CA ASN A 2 10.36 13.81 15.89
C ASN A 2 11.19 14.41 14.77
N ASP A 3 11.47 13.59 13.77
CA ASP A 3 12.21 14.01 12.57
C ASP A 3 11.19 14.38 11.48
N GLU A 4 11.65 15.05 10.42
CA GLU A 4 10.79 15.58 9.36
C GLU A 4 11.08 14.97 8.00
N PHE A 5 10.01 14.67 7.26
CA PHE A 5 10.07 14.33 5.84
C PHE A 5 9.03 15.14 5.06
N GLN A 6 9.22 15.25 3.75
CA GLN A 6 8.42 16.11 2.89
C GLN A 6 8.12 15.41 1.57
N ILE A 7 6.90 15.63 1.06
CA ILE A 7 6.56 15.42 -0.35
C ILE A 7 6.22 16.76 -0.99
N ARG A 8 6.81 17.04 -2.15
CA ARG A 8 6.62 18.30 -2.89
C ARG A 8 6.27 18.03 -4.34
N LEU A 9 5.20 18.65 -4.83
CA LEU A 9 4.91 18.67 -6.27
C LEU A 9 5.68 19.80 -6.95
N THR A 10 6.40 19.46 -8.02
CA THR A 10 7.22 20.39 -8.82
C THR A 10 7.00 20.17 -10.32
N GLY A 11 7.28 21.19 -11.13
CA GLY A 11 7.12 21.11 -12.60
C GLY A 11 5.68 21.32 -13.09
N GLY A 12 5.47 21.27 -14.41
CA GLY A 12 4.15 21.37 -15.03
C GLY A 12 3.38 22.69 -14.82
N GLY A 13 4.02 23.71 -14.24
CA GLY A 13 3.32 24.94 -13.81
C GLY A 13 2.39 24.73 -12.62
N ILE A 14 2.57 23.64 -11.87
CA ILE A 14 1.66 23.25 -10.78
C ILE A 14 1.61 24.30 -9.67
N LYS A 15 0.39 24.63 -9.23
CA LYS A 15 0.08 25.59 -8.17
C LYS A 15 -1.18 25.15 -7.42
N LEU A 16 -1.38 25.70 -6.22
CA LEU A 16 -2.50 25.35 -5.34
C LEU A 16 -3.88 25.63 -5.95
N ASP A 17 -3.99 26.60 -6.86
CA ASP A 17 -5.22 26.98 -7.57
C ASP A 17 -5.59 26.04 -8.73
N ILE A 18 -4.65 25.21 -9.19
CA ILE A 18 -4.84 24.28 -10.32
C ILE A 18 -5.25 22.89 -9.85
N ILE A 19 -4.73 22.45 -8.70
CA ILE A 19 -4.94 21.10 -8.20
C ILE A 19 -6.27 20.98 -7.45
N ARG A 20 -7.02 19.90 -7.72
CA ARG A 20 -8.26 19.65 -6.99
C ARG A 20 -7.95 19.22 -5.55
N PRO A 21 -8.75 19.67 -4.56
CA PRO A 21 -8.60 19.22 -3.17
C PRO A 21 -8.63 17.69 -3.01
N THR A 22 -9.43 17.00 -3.84
CA THR A 22 -9.51 15.53 -3.83
C THR A 22 -8.18 14.87 -4.21
N ASP A 23 -7.44 15.44 -5.15
CA ASP A 23 -6.16 14.88 -5.60
C ASP A 23 -5.04 15.17 -4.57
N LEU A 24 -5.14 16.29 -3.83
CA LEU A 24 -4.27 16.54 -2.68
C LEU A 24 -4.55 15.54 -1.55
N ALA A 25 -5.82 15.31 -1.25
CA ALA A 25 -6.21 14.31 -0.26
C ALA A 25 -5.71 12.92 -0.66
N GLU A 26 -5.80 12.56 -1.95
CA GLU A 26 -5.26 11.30 -2.47
C GLU A 26 -3.76 11.16 -2.18
N ILE A 27 -2.93 12.18 -2.43
CA ILE A 27 -1.50 12.15 -2.09
C ILE A 27 -1.30 11.94 -0.58
N LEU A 28 -2.02 12.69 0.26
CA LEU A 28 -1.90 12.59 1.71
C LEU A 28 -2.25 11.19 2.21
N THR A 29 -3.38 10.65 1.74
CA THR A 29 -3.84 9.30 2.08
C THR A 29 -2.90 8.22 1.54
N SER A 30 -2.32 8.41 0.35
CA SER A 30 -1.31 7.50 -0.19
C SER A 30 -0.07 7.44 0.70
N ILE A 31 0.43 8.58 1.19
CA ILE A 31 1.58 8.62 2.11
C ILE A 31 1.25 7.92 3.43
N GLU A 32 0.10 8.19 4.03
CA GLU A 32 -0.34 7.51 5.26
C GLU A 32 -0.46 5.99 5.06
N THR A 33 -0.98 5.58 3.90
CA THR A 33 -1.13 4.17 3.53
C THR A 33 0.20 3.49 3.34
N ILE A 34 1.17 4.13 2.69
CA ILE A 34 2.54 3.63 2.52
C ILE A 34 3.17 3.35 3.89
N ILE A 35 3.16 4.35 4.78
CA ILE A 35 3.74 4.20 6.11
C ILE A 35 3.03 3.09 6.90
N SER A 36 1.70 3.07 6.86
CA SER A 36 0.91 2.07 7.60
C SER A 36 1.07 0.64 7.05
N ALA A 37 1.34 0.49 5.76
CA ALA A 37 1.49 -0.80 5.10
C ALA A 37 2.87 -1.43 5.28
N GLU A 38 3.90 -0.59 5.42
CA GLU A 38 5.29 -1.00 5.65
C GLU A 38 5.67 -1.03 7.14
N ALA A 39 4.88 -0.41 8.02
CA ALA A 39 5.08 -0.52 9.46
C ALA A 39 4.75 -1.94 9.96
N ASP A 40 5.69 -2.60 10.65
CA ASP A 40 5.41 -3.87 11.32
C ASP A 40 4.28 -3.73 12.33
N LYS A 41 3.49 -4.81 12.50
CA LYS A 41 2.43 -4.87 13.51
C LYS A 41 2.90 -4.54 14.92
N LYS A 42 4.18 -4.73 15.26
CA LYS A 42 4.75 -4.38 16.57
C LYS A 42 4.88 -2.87 16.78
N ILE A 43 5.20 -2.12 15.73
CA ILE A 43 5.31 -0.66 15.75
C ILE A 43 3.93 -0.02 15.96
N ALA A 44 2.90 -0.58 15.29
CA ALA A 44 1.53 -0.11 15.43
C ALA A 44 0.93 -0.35 16.84
N VAL A 45 1.51 -1.26 17.63
CA VAL A 45 1.00 -1.64 18.96
C VAL A 45 1.64 -0.81 20.09
N GLU A 46 2.86 -0.30 19.92
CA GLU A 46 3.54 0.47 20.99
C GLU A 46 2.95 1.86 21.24
N ASP A 47 2.34 2.52 20.24
CA ASP A 47 1.92 3.92 20.35
C ASP A 47 0.40 4.11 20.37
N GLY A 48 -0.30 3.15 21.00
CA GLY A 48 -1.75 3.06 21.18
C GLY A 48 -2.51 4.38 20.96
N ASN A 49 -3.05 4.52 19.75
CA ASN A 49 -3.95 5.60 19.29
C ASN A 49 -3.31 6.92 18.83
N LYS A 50 -1.98 7.02 18.69
CA LYS A 50 -1.34 8.19 18.05
C LYS A 50 -1.16 7.99 16.53
N PRO A 51 -1.32 9.05 15.73
CA PRO A 51 -1.07 8.96 14.29
C PRO A 51 0.43 8.73 14.01
N LEU A 52 0.74 7.78 13.11
CA LEU A 52 2.12 7.45 12.73
C LEU A 52 2.87 8.62 12.08
N ILE A 53 2.11 9.49 11.40
CA ILE A 53 2.59 10.72 10.78
C ILE A 53 1.63 11.85 11.13
N THR A 54 2.16 13.05 11.36
CA THR A 54 1.35 14.25 11.53
C THR A 54 1.77 15.28 10.49
N LEU A 55 0.80 15.85 9.76
CA LEU A 55 1.06 16.98 8.87
C LEU A 55 1.42 18.20 9.73
N ASP A 56 2.64 18.71 9.58
CA ASP A 56 3.13 19.85 10.35
C ASP A 56 2.83 21.17 9.63
N SER A 57 3.17 21.24 8.34
CA SER A 57 2.99 22.48 7.57
C SER A 57 2.82 22.23 6.08
N ILE A 58 2.16 23.20 5.43
CA ILE A 58 2.06 23.30 3.98
C ILE A 58 2.77 24.60 3.58
N ASN A 59 3.86 24.52 2.82
CA ASN A 59 4.62 25.72 2.48
C ASN A 59 3.87 26.62 1.51
N LYS A 60 3.65 27.87 1.91
CA LYS A 60 2.91 28.87 1.14
C LYS A 60 3.56 29.08 -0.25
N GLY A 61 2.77 28.89 -1.31
CA GLY A 61 3.22 29.06 -2.70
C GLY A 61 3.81 27.80 -3.35
N SER A 62 3.90 26.68 -2.62
CA SER A 62 4.27 25.37 -3.16
C SER A 62 3.30 24.31 -2.67
N ILE A 63 3.07 23.26 -3.45
CA ILE A 63 2.38 22.07 -2.93
C ILE A 63 3.44 21.21 -2.27
N ALA A 64 3.93 21.65 -1.11
CA ALA A 64 4.89 20.92 -0.30
C ALA A 64 4.27 20.62 1.07
N PHE A 65 4.13 19.34 1.37
CA PHE A 65 3.60 18.84 2.64
C PHE A 65 4.78 18.37 3.49
N ILE A 66 4.92 18.95 4.68
CA ILE A 66 5.93 18.57 5.66
C ILE A 66 5.26 17.76 6.75
N PHE A 67 5.82 16.60 7.06
CA PHE A 67 5.32 15.67 8.06
C PHE A 67 6.33 15.50 9.18
N LYS A 68 5.82 15.44 10.40
CA LYS A 68 6.55 15.01 11.58
C LYS A 68 6.24 13.56 11.88
N ALA A 69 7.27 12.78 12.16
CA ALA A 69 7.13 11.38 12.52
C ALA A 69 8.27 10.92 13.43
N THR A 70 8.14 9.73 13.98
CA THR A 70 9.23 9.08 14.71
C THR A 70 10.35 8.68 13.74
N SER A 71 11.58 8.57 14.25
CA SER A 71 12.73 8.17 13.43
C SER A 71 12.51 6.82 12.73
N LEU A 72 11.75 5.91 13.35
CA LEU A 72 11.40 4.63 12.74
C LEU A 72 10.51 4.79 11.50
N VAL A 73 9.50 5.66 11.57
CA VAL A 73 8.64 5.96 10.42
C VAL A 73 9.43 6.62 9.29
N ILE A 74 10.43 7.43 9.63
CA ILE A 74 11.32 8.04 8.63
C ILE A 74 12.22 7.00 7.97
N SER A 75 12.71 6.00 8.69
CA SER A 75 13.42 4.87 8.08
C SER A 75 12.54 4.12 7.06
N ILE A 76 11.25 3.92 7.37
CA ILE A 76 10.28 3.34 6.43
C ILE A 76 10.12 4.22 5.19
N PHE A 77 9.96 5.54 5.39
CA PHE A 77 9.85 6.50 4.30
C PHE A 77 11.10 6.49 3.41
N ILE A 78 12.30 6.50 4.00
CA ILE A 78 13.58 6.43 3.29
C ILE A 78 13.70 5.12 2.51
N GLY A 79 13.36 3.97 3.11
CA GLY A 79 13.38 2.69 2.42
C GLY A 79 12.43 2.65 1.22
N THR A 80 11.24 3.23 1.35
CA THR A 80 10.30 3.37 0.23
C THR A 80 10.84 4.30 -0.85
N ALA A 81 11.45 5.44 -0.47
CA ALA A 81 12.06 6.36 -1.42
C ALA A 81 13.21 5.69 -2.18
N GLN A 82 14.06 4.92 -1.50
CA GLN A 82 15.12 4.15 -2.15
C GLN A 82 14.58 3.12 -3.14
N ALA A 83 13.48 2.43 -2.82
CA ALA A 83 12.82 1.51 -3.74
C ALA A 83 12.32 2.22 -5.02
N ILE A 84 11.80 3.44 -4.89
CA ILE A 84 11.41 4.28 -6.04
C ILE A 84 12.63 4.64 -6.88
N GLU A 85 13.69 5.15 -6.25
CA GLU A 85 14.91 5.60 -6.93
C GLU A 85 15.61 4.45 -7.68
N GLN A 86 15.62 3.26 -7.08
CA GLN A 86 16.19 2.05 -7.68
C GLN A 86 15.25 1.36 -8.67
N ASN A 87 14.01 1.85 -8.83
CA ASN A 87 12.96 1.22 -9.62
C ASN A 87 12.72 -0.25 -9.26
N ASN A 88 12.85 -0.60 -7.97
CA ASN A 88 12.73 -1.95 -7.45
C ASN A 88 11.65 -2.02 -6.37
N PHE A 89 10.45 -2.45 -6.75
CA PHE A 89 9.28 -2.51 -5.87
C PHE A 89 9.03 -3.91 -5.30
N SER A 90 9.91 -4.88 -5.57
CA SER A 90 9.69 -6.31 -5.27
C SER A 90 9.54 -6.61 -3.78
N GLY A 91 10.15 -5.77 -2.93
CA GLY A 91 10.09 -5.89 -1.46
C GLY A 91 8.96 -5.11 -0.80
N LEU A 92 8.18 -4.34 -1.56
CA LEU A 92 7.13 -3.48 -0.99
C LEU A 92 5.79 -4.21 -0.89
N ASN A 93 4.99 -3.79 0.08
CA ASN A 93 3.62 -4.24 0.26
C ASN A 93 2.75 -3.86 -0.95
N LYS A 94 1.79 -4.72 -1.33
CA LYS A 94 0.83 -4.43 -2.41
C LYS A 94 0.09 -3.11 -2.21
N LYS A 95 -0.25 -2.74 -0.96
CA LYS A 95 -0.89 -1.46 -0.64
C LYS A 95 0.04 -0.27 -0.90
N THR A 96 1.33 -0.43 -0.61
CA THR A 96 2.37 0.56 -0.91
C THR A 96 2.50 0.76 -2.41
N ILE A 97 2.60 -0.32 -3.18
CA ILE A 97 2.69 -0.27 -4.65
C ILE A 97 1.45 0.43 -5.24
N LYS A 98 0.25 0.10 -4.75
CA LYS A 98 -0.98 0.77 -5.18
C LYS A 98 -0.96 2.27 -4.86
N SER A 99 -0.55 2.63 -3.64
CA SER A 99 -0.47 4.03 -3.20
C SER A 99 0.57 4.83 -4.01
N LEU A 100 1.70 4.22 -4.37
CA LEU A 100 2.68 4.82 -5.28
C LEU A 100 2.11 5.00 -6.69
N SER A 101 1.28 4.06 -7.15
CA SER A 101 0.57 4.18 -8.43
C SER A 101 -0.45 5.33 -8.42
N ASP A 102 -1.12 5.55 -7.29
CA ASP A 102 -2.06 6.67 -7.11
C ASP A 102 -1.33 8.01 -7.18
N ILE A 103 -0.20 8.15 -6.47
CA ILE A 103 0.68 9.33 -6.58
C ILE A 103 1.17 9.53 -8.02
N SER A 104 1.63 8.46 -8.70
CA SER A 104 2.04 8.50 -10.11
C SER A 104 0.90 8.90 -11.05
N SER A 105 -0.36 8.59 -10.69
CA SER A 105 -1.52 8.99 -11.48
C SER A 105 -1.78 10.49 -11.36
N VAL A 106 -1.59 11.07 -10.17
CA VAL A 106 -1.65 12.52 -9.95
C VAL A 106 -0.53 13.23 -10.72
N THR A 107 0.71 12.73 -10.66
CA THR A 107 1.84 13.34 -11.40
C THR A 107 1.61 13.34 -12.91
N ARG A 108 1.05 12.25 -13.46
CA ARG A 108 0.62 12.18 -14.86
C ARG A 108 -0.50 13.16 -15.21
N LYS A 109 -1.55 13.22 -14.38
CA LYS A 109 -2.71 14.09 -14.59
C LYS A 109 -2.34 15.56 -14.70
N TYR A 110 -1.36 16.01 -13.92
CA TYR A 110 -0.92 17.41 -13.87
C TYR A 110 0.42 17.66 -14.58
N ASN A 111 0.99 16.65 -15.24
CA ASN A 111 2.31 16.71 -15.87
C ASN A 111 3.39 17.31 -14.94
N CYS A 112 3.36 16.89 -13.67
CA CYS A 112 4.26 17.35 -12.62
C CYS A 112 5.09 16.18 -12.07
N SER A 113 6.01 16.46 -11.15
CA SER A 113 6.78 15.46 -10.41
C SER A 113 6.48 15.56 -8.93
N ALA A 114 6.47 14.44 -8.21
CA ALA A 114 6.46 14.41 -6.75
C ALA A 114 7.87 14.08 -6.26
N GLU A 115 8.46 15.01 -5.51
CA GLU A 115 9.77 14.88 -4.87
C GLU A 115 9.59 14.43 -3.43
N LEU A 116 10.21 13.32 -3.07
CA LEU A 116 10.27 12.82 -1.70
C LEU A 116 11.61 13.25 -1.11
N SER A 117 11.58 13.89 0.05
CA SER A 117 12.78 14.40 0.71
C SER A 117 12.72 14.22 2.22
N SER A 118 13.89 14.11 2.86
CA SER A 118 14.06 14.13 4.31
C SER A 118 14.96 15.30 4.71
N ALA A 119 14.78 15.85 5.90
CA ALA A 119 15.60 16.96 6.42
C ALA A 119 17.10 16.63 6.39
N GLU A 120 17.48 15.38 6.65
CA GLU A 120 18.87 14.93 6.72
C GLU A 120 19.48 14.62 5.34
N HIS A 121 18.67 14.10 4.41
CA HIS A 121 19.18 13.50 3.17
C HIS A 121 18.85 14.31 1.90
N GLY A 122 18.10 15.41 2.02
CA GLY A 122 17.63 16.17 0.86
C GLY A 122 16.63 15.35 0.05
N ILE A 123 16.66 15.49 -1.29
CA ILE A 123 15.78 14.74 -2.20
C ILE A 123 16.25 13.28 -2.26
N LEU A 124 15.36 12.37 -1.87
CA LEU A 124 15.60 10.93 -1.82
C LEU A 124 15.13 10.22 -3.09
N ALA A 125 14.02 10.68 -3.67
CA ALA A 125 13.43 10.08 -4.87
C ALA A 125 12.49 11.03 -5.58
N ARG A 126 12.23 10.76 -6.86
CA ARG A 126 11.26 11.51 -7.67
C ARG A 126 10.31 10.59 -8.42
N ILE A 127 9.01 10.79 -8.23
CA ILE A 127 7.96 10.19 -9.05
C ILE A 127 7.60 11.20 -10.14
N THR A 128 7.92 10.88 -11.38
CA THR A 128 7.65 11.71 -12.57
C THR A 128 6.41 11.17 -13.31
N PRO A 129 5.88 11.89 -14.33
CA PRO A 129 4.81 11.37 -15.18
C PRO A 129 5.18 10.07 -15.91
N ASN A 130 6.48 9.82 -16.09
CA ASN A 130 7.00 8.64 -16.78
C ASN A 130 7.43 7.53 -15.82
N THR A 131 7.32 7.74 -14.50
CA THR A 131 7.68 6.72 -13.52
C THR A 131 6.68 5.56 -13.59
N ASN A 132 7.16 4.40 -14.04
CA ASN A 132 6.36 3.20 -14.19
C ASN A 132 6.39 2.38 -12.88
N ILE A 133 5.32 2.50 -12.08
CA ILE A 133 5.13 1.68 -10.89
C ILE A 133 4.62 0.30 -11.33
N SER A 134 5.55 -0.62 -11.55
CA SER A 134 5.23 -2.00 -11.94
C SER A 134 4.49 -2.70 -10.81
N HIS A 135 3.32 -3.25 -11.13
CA HIS A 135 2.59 -4.08 -10.19
C HIS A 135 3.23 -5.48 -10.19
N PRO A 136 3.30 -6.17 -9.03
CA PRO A 136 3.72 -7.56 -9.01
C PRO A 136 2.80 -8.33 -9.97
N PHE A 137 3.42 -9.00 -10.93
CA PHE A 137 2.74 -9.80 -11.94
C PHE A 137 1.83 -10.80 -11.23
N LEU A 138 0.58 -10.89 -11.67
CA LEU A 138 -0.31 -11.95 -11.25
C LEU A 138 0.26 -13.25 -11.81
N ILE A 139 0.75 -14.11 -10.92
CA ILE A 139 1.15 -15.46 -11.30
C ILE A 139 -0.14 -16.28 -11.32
N GLU A 140 -0.66 -16.53 -12.52
CA GLU A 140 -1.75 -17.46 -12.75
C GLU A 140 -1.16 -18.84 -13.06
N GLY A 141 -1.61 -19.85 -12.34
CA GLY A 141 -1.20 -21.24 -12.55
C GLY A 141 -2.14 -22.17 -11.80
N GLY A 142 -2.28 -23.40 -12.28
CA GLY A 142 -2.99 -24.44 -11.53
C GLY A 142 -2.21 -24.76 -10.26
N SER A 143 -2.89 -24.74 -9.12
CA SER A 143 -2.28 -25.11 -7.83
C SER A 143 -3.27 -25.95 -7.06
N GLU A 144 -2.78 -26.99 -6.39
CA GLU A 144 -3.61 -27.86 -5.57
C GLU A 144 -3.44 -27.48 -4.10
N ILE A 145 -4.54 -27.12 -3.44
CA ILE A 145 -4.56 -26.81 -2.01
C ILE A 145 -5.15 -28.01 -1.26
N PHE A 146 -4.33 -28.67 -0.46
CA PHE A 146 -4.79 -29.71 0.46
C PHE A 146 -5.08 -29.13 1.85
N GLY A 147 -6.28 -29.37 2.38
CA GLY A 147 -6.62 -28.95 3.72
C GLY A 147 -7.99 -29.39 4.18
N LYS A 148 -8.34 -29.03 5.43
CA LYS A 148 -9.61 -29.41 6.05
C LYS A 148 -10.67 -28.34 5.80
N VAL A 149 -11.81 -28.72 5.23
CA VAL A 149 -12.94 -27.81 5.03
C VAL A 149 -13.53 -27.45 6.39
N MET A 150 -13.56 -26.17 6.73
CA MET A 150 -14.06 -25.70 8.03
C MET A 150 -15.41 -24.98 7.94
N ARG A 151 -15.64 -24.26 6.83
CA ARG A 151 -16.90 -23.56 6.53
C ARG A 151 -17.12 -23.51 5.03
N VAL A 152 -18.37 -23.61 4.60
CA VAL A 152 -18.80 -23.41 3.21
C VAL A 152 -20.15 -22.70 3.23
N GLY A 153 -20.33 -21.67 2.39
CA GLY A 153 -21.62 -21.00 2.21
C GLY A 153 -21.51 -19.49 1.95
N GLY A 154 -22.66 -18.80 1.95
CA GLY A 154 -22.77 -17.38 1.64
C GLY A 154 -23.60 -17.12 0.38
N LYS A 155 -24.11 -15.88 0.24
CA LYS A 155 -24.82 -15.43 -0.98
C LYS A 155 -23.87 -15.43 -2.20
N GLU A 156 -22.64 -15.01 -1.96
CA GLU A 156 -21.48 -15.26 -2.83
C GLU A 156 -20.68 -16.36 -2.14
N PRO A 157 -20.81 -17.63 -2.59
CA PRO A 157 -20.38 -18.76 -1.81
C PRO A 157 -18.86 -18.80 -1.67
N ARG A 158 -18.40 -19.01 -0.44
CA ARG A 158 -16.99 -19.11 -0.08
C ARG A 158 -16.72 -20.36 0.74
N VAL A 159 -15.51 -20.89 0.62
CA VAL A 159 -14.98 -21.93 1.52
C VAL A 159 -13.85 -21.38 2.38
N MET A 160 -13.82 -21.79 3.63
CA MET A 160 -12.68 -21.63 4.54
C MET A 160 -12.01 -22.99 4.73
N VAL A 161 -10.77 -23.12 4.29
CA VAL A 161 -9.96 -24.33 4.43
C VAL A 161 -8.87 -24.09 5.46
N LYS A 162 -8.72 -25.00 6.42
CA LYS A 162 -7.61 -25.03 7.36
C LYS A 162 -6.46 -25.84 6.79
N LEU A 163 -5.28 -25.23 6.70
CA LEU A 163 -4.05 -25.88 6.22
C LEU A 163 -3.34 -26.65 7.35
N PHE A 164 -2.31 -27.41 6.99
CA PHE A 164 -1.52 -28.21 7.93
C PHE A 164 -0.77 -27.38 8.98
N ASP A 165 -0.32 -26.18 8.62
CA ASP A 165 0.34 -25.24 9.54
C ASP A 165 -0.65 -24.56 10.50
N GLY A 166 -1.95 -24.88 10.39
CA GLY A 166 -3.02 -24.32 11.21
C GLY A 166 -3.58 -23.00 10.70
N SER A 167 -3.01 -22.43 9.62
CA SER A 167 -3.53 -21.24 8.94
C SER A 167 -4.80 -21.54 8.15
N TYR A 168 -5.44 -20.50 7.64
CA TYR A 168 -6.70 -20.60 6.89
C TYR A 168 -6.59 -19.89 5.54
N ILE A 169 -7.13 -20.53 4.50
CA ILE A 169 -7.34 -19.93 3.18
C ILE A 169 -8.85 -19.79 2.94
N TYR A 170 -9.22 -18.70 2.27
CA TYR A 170 -10.57 -18.44 1.80
C TYR A 170 -10.59 -18.44 0.29
N CYS A 171 -11.48 -19.24 -0.30
CA CYS A 171 -11.66 -19.30 -1.75
C CYS A 171 -13.11 -18.97 -2.11
N ASP A 172 -13.28 -18.16 -3.16
CA ASP A 172 -14.56 -17.96 -3.82
C ASP A 172 -14.94 -19.23 -4.60
N LEU A 173 -16.22 -19.61 -4.55
CA LEU A 173 -16.72 -20.84 -5.16
C LEU A 173 -17.85 -20.54 -6.15
N SER A 174 -18.07 -21.48 -7.07
CA SER A 174 -19.36 -21.58 -7.76
C SER A 174 -20.41 -22.19 -6.81
N GLY A 175 -21.69 -21.91 -7.05
CA GLY A 175 -22.78 -22.50 -6.24
C GLY A 175 -22.75 -24.02 -6.19
N LYS A 176 -22.48 -24.67 -7.34
CA LYS A 176 -22.35 -26.13 -7.43
C LYS A 176 -21.19 -26.66 -6.58
N THR A 177 -20.02 -26.02 -6.68
CA THR A 177 -18.84 -26.43 -5.88
C THR A 177 -19.08 -26.24 -4.39
N ALA A 178 -19.87 -25.22 -4.01
CA ALA A 178 -20.23 -24.99 -2.62
C ALA A 178 -21.18 -26.08 -2.07
N GLU A 179 -22.12 -26.56 -2.88
CA GLU A 179 -22.98 -27.70 -2.52
C GLU A 179 -22.14 -28.97 -2.33
N ASP A 180 -21.25 -29.27 -3.28
CA ASP A 180 -20.36 -30.43 -3.24
C ASP A 180 -19.45 -30.39 -1.99
N LEU A 181 -18.79 -29.26 -1.74
CA LEU A 181 -17.90 -29.08 -0.58
C LEU A 181 -18.65 -29.01 0.76
N GLY A 182 -19.91 -28.56 0.76
CA GLY A 182 -20.75 -28.55 1.95
C GLY A 182 -20.94 -29.95 2.54
N SER A 183 -21.05 -30.97 1.67
CA SER A 183 -21.11 -32.38 2.09
C SER A 183 -19.79 -32.91 2.69
N LEU A 184 -18.70 -32.16 2.50
CA LEU A 184 -17.34 -32.50 2.93
C LEU A 184 -16.86 -31.64 4.11
N LEU A 185 -17.77 -30.95 4.80
CA LEU A 185 -17.44 -30.21 6.02
C LEU A 185 -16.67 -31.09 7.01
N TYR A 186 -15.61 -30.52 7.56
CA TYR A 186 -14.66 -31.14 8.48
C TYR A 186 -13.89 -32.33 7.92
N LYS A 187 -13.91 -32.56 6.60
CA LYS A 187 -13.04 -33.53 5.92
C LYS A 187 -11.87 -32.84 5.25
N HIS A 188 -10.81 -33.60 5.00
CA HIS A 188 -9.69 -33.14 4.18
C HIS A 188 -10.06 -33.29 2.71
N VAL A 189 -9.76 -32.25 1.93
CA VAL A 189 -10.02 -32.19 0.49
C VAL A 189 -8.80 -31.62 -0.22
N THR A 190 -8.67 -31.95 -1.49
CA THR A 190 -7.81 -31.24 -2.43
C THR A 190 -8.68 -30.30 -3.25
N LEU A 191 -8.38 -29.02 -3.22
CA LEU A 191 -8.96 -28.02 -4.12
C LEU A 191 -7.99 -27.81 -5.28
N ILE A 192 -8.50 -27.82 -6.51
CA ILE A 192 -7.76 -27.58 -7.76
C ILE A 192 -8.30 -26.29 -8.38
#